data_AF-A0AA42VG65-F1
#
_entry.id   AF-A0AA42VG65-F1
#
_cell.length_a   1.000
_cell.length_b   1.000
_cell.length_c   1.000
_cell.angle_alpha   90.00
_cell.angle_beta   90.00
_cell.angle_gamma   90.00
#
_symmetry.space_group_name_H-M   'P 1'
#
loop_
_entity.id
_entity.type
_entity.pdbx_description
1 polymer ?
#
loop_
_entity_poly.entity_id
_entity_poly.type
_entity_poly.pdbx_seq_one_letter_code
_entity_poly.pdbx_strand_id
1 'polypeptide(L)'
;LDYLAEFCPDADLAAYNRRSGKEASGLGRNVTVFDNVREWGYSAVREYWRPNGYEAWANAVRAACESANAFGREQGGPLPHSEIKATAKSIARWVWNRFTPAGFSQVQAHRGAKGGKVSKGGGRPAGTSRTNWELWEAIQSMKAAGYPHSTIAEDLNVSASTVSKYAKISK
;
A
#
# COMPACT_ATOMS: atom_id res chain seq x y z
N LEU A 1 -3.89 -6.45 -10.04
CA LEU A 1 -5.14 -5.67 -10.06
C LEU A 1 -5.82 -5.61 -8.67
N ASP A 2 -5.07 -5.77 -7.57
CA ASP A 2 -5.64 -5.89 -6.21
C ASP A 2 -6.04 -4.56 -5.54
N TYR A 3 -5.72 -3.42 -6.13
CA TYR A 3 -5.98 -2.11 -5.52
C TYR A 3 -7.47 -1.71 -5.53
N LEU A 4 -8.25 -2.30 -6.46
CA LEU A 4 -9.62 -1.91 -6.75
C LEU A 4 -10.66 -2.51 -5.79
N ALA A 5 -10.37 -3.68 -5.23
CA ALA A 5 -11.23 -4.34 -4.24
C ALA A 5 -11.27 -3.62 -2.88
N GLU A 6 -10.38 -2.64 -2.68
CA GLU A 6 -10.06 -2.13 -1.35
C GLU A 6 -10.81 -0.83 -0.99
N PHE A 7 -11.60 -0.28 -1.93
CA PHE A 7 -12.46 0.91 -1.73
C PHE A 7 -13.95 0.65 -2.05
N CYS A 8 -14.26 -0.56 -2.54
CA CYS A 8 -15.60 -1.01 -2.86
C CYS A 8 -15.97 -2.09 -1.85
N PRO A 9 -17.06 -1.97 -1.05
CA PRO A 9 -17.56 -3.10 -0.26
C PRO A 9 -17.71 -4.33 -1.16
N ASP A 10 -17.38 -5.53 -0.68
CA ASP A 10 -17.38 -6.76 -1.49
C ASP A 10 -18.66 -6.98 -2.32
N ALA A 11 -19.79 -6.47 -1.82
CA ALA A 11 -21.09 -6.47 -2.49
C ALA A 11 -21.12 -5.72 -3.83
N ASP A 12 -20.41 -4.59 -3.94
CA ASP A 12 -20.38 -3.74 -5.13
C ASP A 12 -19.40 -4.30 -6.19
N LEU A 13 -18.31 -4.96 -5.75
CA LEU A 13 -17.33 -5.60 -6.62
C LEU A 13 -17.90 -6.86 -7.31
N ALA A 14 -18.67 -7.67 -6.58
CA ALA A 14 -19.34 -8.86 -7.10
C ALA A 14 -20.43 -8.55 -8.15
N ALA A 15 -20.99 -7.34 -8.15
CA ALA A 15 -21.94 -6.86 -9.15
C ALA A 15 -21.29 -6.37 -10.45
N TYR A 16 -19.99 -6.05 -10.43
CA TYR A 16 -19.23 -5.55 -11.59
C TYR A 16 -18.67 -6.69 -12.44
N ASN A 17 -18.09 -7.73 -11.81
CA ASN A 17 -17.48 -8.86 -12.53
C ASN A 17 -18.46 -9.69 -13.40
N ARG A 18 -19.77 -9.52 -13.20
CA ARG A 18 -20.81 -10.19 -14.00
C ARG A 18 -21.19 -9.46 -15.30
N ARG A 19 -20.60 -8.28 -15.58
CA ARG A 19 -20.96 -7.43 -16.73
C ARG A 19 -19.86 -7.24 -17.78
N SER A 20 -18.82 -8.07 -17.77
CA SER A 20 -17.82 -8.08 -18.86
C SER A 20 -18.25 -9.02 -19.99
N GLY A 21 -19.27 -8.60 -20.75
CA GLY A 21 -19.64 -9.20 -22.05
C GLY A 21 -19.31 -8.23 -23.18
N LYS A 22 -18.58 -8.70 -24.20
CA LYS A 22 -18.21 -7.97 -25.42
C LYS A 22 -19.45 -7.48 -26.22
N GLU A 23 -19.38 -6.28 -26.84
CA GLU A 23 -19.39 -6.02 -28.31
C GLU A 23 -19.84 -4.61 -28.77
N ALA A 24 -19.11 -4.12 -29.79
CA ALA A 24 -19.43 -3.28 -30.97
C ALA A 24 -19.89 -1.78 -30.90
N SER A 25 -18.98 -0.93 -31.42
CA SER A 25 -19.09 0.34 -32.18
C SER A 25 -19.36 1.70 -31.49
N GLY A 26 -19.83 1.76 -30.25
CA GLY A 26 -19.98 3.05 -29.55
C GLY A 26 -19.84 2.96 -28.04
N LEU A 27 -20.43 1.92 -27.45
CA LEU A 27 -20.41 1.67 -26.01
C LEU A 27 -18.99 1.43 -25.46
N GLY A 28 -18.08 0.85 -26.27
CA GLY A 28 -16.72 0.55 -25.83
C GLY A 28 -15.85 1.77 -25.58
N ARG A 29 -16.02 2.85 -26.34
CA ARG A 29 -15.18 4.06 -26.23
C ARG A 29 -15.45 4.82 -24.93
N ASN A 30 -16.73 5.05 -24.63
CA ASN A 30 -17.12 5.72 -23.38
C ASN A 30 -16.65 4.91 -22.16
N VAL A 31 -16.91 3.60 -22.18
CA VAL A 31 -16.47 2.67 -21.14
C VAL A 31 -14.95 2.68 -21.01
N THR A 32 -14.21 2.70 -22.12
CA THR A 32 -12.74 2.77 -22.11
C THR A 32 -12.24 4.05 -21.45
N VAL A 33 -12.79 5.22 -21.82
CA VAL A 33 -12.45 6.49 -21.15
C VAL A 33 -12.77 6.42 -19.66
N PHE A 34 -13.96 5.89 -19.31
CA PHE A 34 -14.39 5.76 -17.93
C PHE A 34 -13.47 4.86 -17.12
N ASP A 35 -13.15 3.67 -17.61
CA ASP A 35 -12.31 2.67 -16.95
C ASP A 35 -10.87 3.18 -16.77
N ASN A 36 -10.29 3.77 -17.81
CA ASN A 36 -8.94 4.31 -17.73
C ASN A 36 -8.86 5.46 -16.72
N VAL A 37 -9.80 6.40 -16.77
CA VAL A 37 -9.74 7.61 -15.93
C VAL A 37 -10.16 7.33 -14.50
N ARG A 38 -11.11 6.42 -14.24
CA ARG A 38 -11.49 6.07 -12.86
C ARG A 38 -10.34 5.37 -12.13
N GLU A 39 -9.62 4.46 -12.81
CA GLU A 39 -8.51 3.72 -12.22
C GLU A 39 -7.37 4.67 -11.81
N TRP A 40 -6.98 5.58 -12.72
CA TRP A 40 -6.08 6.68 -12.39
C TRP A 40 -6.62 7.52 -11.22
N GLY A 41 -7.90 7.89 -11.29
CA GLY A 41 -8.54 8.81 -10.36
C GLY A 41 -8.56 8.34 -8.91
N TYR A 42 -8.67 7.03 -8.67
CA TYR A 42 -8.67 6.45 -7.31
C TYR A 42 -7.40 6.79 -6.52
N SER A 43 -6.26 6.90 -7.20
CA SER A 43 -5.00 7.25 -6.57
C SER A 43 -4.70 8.74 -6.63
N ALA A 44 -5.04 9.40 -7.75
CA ALA A 44 -4.73 10.80 -8.03
C ALA A 44 -5.51 11.78 -7.16
N VAL A 45 -6.73 11.45 -6.74
CA VAL A 45 -7.58 12.32 -5.90
C VAL A 45 -6.88 12.81 -4.63
N ARG A 46 -5.91 12.03 -4.12
CA ARG A 46 -5.14 12.34 -2.91
C ARG A 46 -4.35 13.65 -3.01
N GLU A 47 -3.89 14.02 -4.21
CA GLU A 47 -3.16 15.27 -4.47
C GLU A 47 -4.08 16.51 -4.40
N TYR A 48 -5.39 16.29 -4.40
CA TYR A 48 -6.41 17.33 -4.46
C TYR A 48 -7.15 17.53 -3.15
N TRP A 49 -6.85 16.76 -2.10
CA TRP A 49 -7.40 16.95 -0.75
C TRP A 49 -6.84 18.20 -0.07
N ARG A 50 -7.37 19.35 -0.47
CA ARG A 50 -7.07 20.68 0.10
C ARG A 50 -8.34 21.53 0.17
N PRO A 51 -8.38 22.61 0.95
CA PRO A 51 -9.50 23.55 0.94
C PRO A 51 -9.81 24.00 -0.50
N ASN A 52 -11.09 23.96 -0.90
CA ASN A 52 -11.55 24.27 -2.25
C ASN A 52 -10.88 23.42 -3.37
N GLY A 53 -10.39 22.23 -3.04
CA GLY A 53 -9.68 21.35 -3.99
C GLY A 53 -10.56 20.70 -5.05
N TYR A 54 -11.89 20.69 -4.87
CA TYR A 54 -12.80 20.00 -5.79
C TYR A 54 -12.77 20.56 -7.21
N GLU A 55 -12.66 21.89 -7.37
CA GLU A 55 -12.62 22.49 -8.72
C GLU A 55 -11.37 22.07 -9.49
N ALA A 56 -10.22 22.08 -8.81
CA ALA A 56 -8.98 21.60 -9.40
C ALA A 56 -9.03 20.10 -9.70
N TRP A 57 -9.64 19.30 -8.82
CA TRP A 57 -9.89 17.89 -9.06
C TRP A 57 -10.78 17.66 -10.29
N ALA A 58 -11.91 18.35 -10.39
CA ALA A 58 -12.83 18.24 -11.51
C ALA A 58 -12.17 18.65 -12.83
N ASN A 59 -11.33 19.70 -12.81
CA ASN A 59 -10.54 20.11 -13.97
C ASN A 59 -9.49 19.06 -14.37
N ALA A 60 -8.80 18.47 -13.40
CA ALA A 60 -7.83 17.40 -13.66
C ALA A 60 -8.49 16.15 -14.26
N VAL A 61 -9.64 15.73 -13.73
CA VAL A 61 -10.42 14.61 -14.30
C VAL A 61 -10.90 14.93 -15.72
N ARG A 62 -11.34 16.16 -15.96
CA ARG A 62 -11.73 16.59 -17.33
C ARG A 62 -10.56 16.50 -18.30
N ALA A 63 -9.40 17.01 -17.92
CA ALA A 63 -8.19 16.92 -18.75
C ALA A 63 -7.77 15.46 -18.99
N ALA A 64 -7.88 14.60 -17.97
CA ALA A 64 -7.61 13.17 -18.11
C ALA A 64 -8.59 12.49 -19.08
N CYS A 65 -9.89 12.79 -19.02
CA CYS A 65 -10.88 12.28 -19.98
C CYS A 65 -10.64 12.81 -21.40
N GLU A 66 -10.29 14.09 -21.55
CA GLU A 66 -9.94 14.69 -22.86
C GLU A 66 -8.69 14.00 -23.45
N SER A 67 -7.67 13.73 -22.64
CA SER A 67 -6.48 12.99 -23.06
C SER A 67 -6.76 11.53 -23.39
N ALA A 68 -7.67 10.87 -22.66
CA ALA A 68 -8.07 9.49 -22.92
C ALA A 68 -8.96 9.36 -24.17
N ASN A 69 -9.51 10.47 -24.67
CA ASN A 69 -10.39 10.52 -25.85
C ASN A 69 -9.62 10.57 -27.18
N ALA A 70 -8.47 9.88 -27.27
CA ALA A 70 -7.59 9.87 -28.44
C ALA A 70 -7.90 8.70 -29.39
N PHE A 71 -9.17 8.50 -29.74
CA PHE A 71 -9.61 7.40 -30.60
C PHE A 71 -9.31 7.67 -32.09
N GLY A 72 -8.67 6.70 -32.75
CA GLY A 72 -8.38 6.74 -34.19
C GLY A 72 -9.63 6.69 -35.07
N ARG A 73 -9.48 6.98 -36.37
CA ARG A 73 -10.61 6.98 -37.32
C ARG A 73 -11.23 5.59 -37.47
N GLU A 74 -10.40 4.56 -37.45
CA GLU A 74 -10.78 3.15 -37.47
C GLU A 74 -11.59 2.73 -36.22
N GLN A 75 -11.51 3.51 -35.14
CA GLN A 75 -12.25 3.32 -33.89
C GLN A 75 -13.51 4.19 -33.82
N GLY A 76 -13.84 4.93 -34.88
CA GLY A 76 -14.99 5.84 -34.94
C GLY A 76 -14.70 7.27 -34.49
N GLY A 77 -13.43 7.61 -34.31
CA GLY A 77 -12.98 8.95 -33.90
C GLY A 77 -13.27 9.32 -32.44
N PRO A 78 -12.78 10.48 -31.98
CA PRO A 78 -12.99 10.97 -30.63
C PRO A 78 -14.48 11.11 -30.29
N LEU A 79 -14.83 10.83 -29.04
CA LEU A 79 -16.16 11.09 -28.49
C LEU A 79 -16.46 12.61 -28.51
N PRO A 80 -17.75 13.00 -28.65
CA PRO A 80 -18.16 14.40 -28.56
C PRO A 80 -17.81 15.04 -27.22
N HIS A 81 -17.56 16.36 -27.23
CA HIS A 81 -17.19 17.10 -26.02
C HIS A 81 -18.25 17.01 -24.90
N SER A 82 -19.53 17.00 -25.26
CA SER A 82 -20.63 16.86 -24.30
C SER A 82 -20.58 15.52 -23.55
N GLU A 83 -20.21 14.45 -24.26
CA GLU A 83 -20.10 13.11 -23.70
C GLU A 83 -18.90 13.01 -22.76
N ILE A 84 -17.74 13.50 -23.18
CA ILE A 84 -16.54 13.58 -22.33
C ILE A 84 -16.80 14.40 -21.07
N LYS A 85 -17.47 15.55 -21.20
CA LYS A 85 -17.83 16.40 -20.06
C LYS A 85 -18.75 15.67 -19.08
N ALA A 86 -19.71 14.88 -19.57
CA ALA A 86 -20.59 14.09 -18.73
C ALA A 86 -19.83 12.98 -18.00
N THR A 87 -18.97 12.23 -18.71
CA THR A 87 -18.13 11.18 -18.13
C THR A 87 -17.19 11.74 -17.08
N ALA A 88 -16.48 12.82 -17.37
CA ALA A 88 -15.58 13.49 -16.43
C ALA A 88 -16.31 13.94 -15.16
N LYS A 89 -17.51 14.53 -15.31
CA LYS A 89 -18.34 14.96 -14.17
C LYS A 89 -18.77 13.77 -13.31
N SER A 90 -19.12 12.64 -13.92
CA SER A 90 -19.51 11.42 -13.23
C SER A 90 -18.36 10.89 -12.36
N ILE A 91 -17.18 10.71 -12.96
CA ILE A 91 -15.98 10.23 -12.26
C ILE A 91 -15.59 11.19 -11.14
N ALA A 92 -15.51 12.50 -11.44
CA ALA A 92 -15.07 13.50 -10.48
C ALA A 92 -15.96 13.51 -9.23
N ARG A 93 -17.29 13.47 -9.41
CA ARG A 93 -18.25 13.43 -8.28
C ARG A 93 -18.15 12.14 -7.49
N TRP A 94 -18.11 10.99 -8.18
CA TRP A 94 -18.13 9.70 -7.50
C TRP A 94 -16.87 9.49 -6.66
N VAL A 95 -15.70 9.74 -7.25
CA VAL A 95 -14.41 9.60 -6.54
C VAL A 95 -14.32 10.59 -5.39
N TRP A 96 -14.65 11.86 -5.60
CA TRP A 96 -14.53 12.88 -4.54
C TRP A 96 -15.40 12.58 -3.32
N ASN A 97 -16.62 12.08 -3.54
CA ASN A 97 -17.54 11.78 -2.44
C ASN A 97 -17.16 10.50 -1.67
N ARG A 98 -16.43 9.57 -2.30
CA ARG A 98 -16.14 8.25 -1.72
C ARG A 98 -14.73 8.13 -1.17
N PHE A 99 -13.76 8.80 -1.78
CA PHE A 99 -12.35 8.72 -1.43
C PHE A 99 -11.98 9.90 -0.53
N THR A 100 -11.96 9.65 0.78
CA THR A 100 -11.67 10.65 1.79
C THR A 100 -10.34 10.38 2.50
N PRO A 101 -9.68 11.41 3.07
CA PRO A 101 -8.48 11.22 3.89
C PRO A 101 -8.69 10.23 5.04
N ALA A 102 -9.86 10.31 5.69
CA ALA A 102 -10.22 9.42 6.80
C ALA A 102 -10.40 7.98 6.33
N GLY A 103 -11.15 7.76 5.24
CA GLY A 103 -11.34 6.42 4.65
C GLY A 103 -10.03 5.80 4.20
N PHE A 104 -9.14 6.60 3.57
CA PHE A 104 -7.81 6.13 3.19
C PHE A 104 -6.96 5.74 4.41
N SER A 105 -6.98 6.54 5.47
CA SER A 105 -6.25 6.23 6.70
C SER A 105 -6.73 4.93 7.35
N GLN A 106 -8.04 4.68 7.36
CA GLN A 106 -8.62 3.43 7.85
C GLN A 106 -8.17 2.22 7.03
N VAL A 107 -8.22 2.34 5.70
CA VAL A 107 -7.77 1.29 4.78
C VAL A 107 -6.27 1.00 4.97
N GLN A 108 -5.43 2.03 5.10
CA GLN A 108 -4.00 1.86 5.38
C GLN A 108 -3.74 1.21 6.74
N ALA A 109 -4.45 1.62 7.79
CA ALA A 109 -4.34 1.02 9.11
C ALA A 109 -4.70 -0.47 9.09
N HIS A 110 -5.79 -0.83 8.41
CA HIS A 110 -6.22 -2.22 8.25
C HIS A 110 -5.14 -3.06 7.54
N ARG A 111 -4.61 -2.55 6.41
CA ARG A 111 -3.53 -3.23 5.66
C ARG A 111 -2.25 -3.34 6.46
N GLY A 112 -1.85 -2.26 7.13
CA GLY A 112 -0.68 -2.23 8.00
C GLY A 112 -0.79 -3.25 9.13
N ALA A 113 -1.99 -3.41 9.73
CA ALA A 113 -2.23 -4.43 10.74
C ALA A 113 -2.17 -5.86 10.17
N LYS A 114 -2.78 -6.12 9.01
CA LYS A 114 -2.72 -7.43 8.34
C LYS A 114 -1.29 -7.78 7.95
N GLY A 115 -0.59 -6.86 7.30
CA GLY A 115 0.82 -7.00 6.92
C GLY A 115 1.73 -7.17 8.12
N GLY A 116 1.50 -6.40 9.19
CA GLY A 116 2.23 -6.48 10.45
C GLY A 116 2.12 -7.85 11.13
N LYS A 117 0.93 -8.48 11.09
CA LYS A 117 0.71 -9.84 11.62
C LYS A 117 1.46 -10.93 10.84
N VAL A 118 1.58 -10.76 9.53
CA VAL A 118 2.28 -11.72 8.65
C VAL A 118 3.79 -11.47 8.66
N SER A 119 4.22 -10.21 8.75
CA SER A 119 5.62 -9.83 8.75
C SER A 119 6.28 -10.18 10.08
N LYS A 120 7.39 -10.94 10.05
CA LYS A 120 8.25 -11.16 11.23
C LYS A 120 9.25 -10.01 11.44
N GLY A 121 8.75 -8.77 11.44
CA GLY A 121 9.52 -7.57 11.72
C GLY A 121 9.58 -6.61 10.53
N GLY A 122 9.08 -5.38 10.74
CA GLY A 122 9.24 -4.26 9.80
C GLY A 122 10.70 -3.81 9.72
N GLY A 123 11.54 -4.59 9.06
CA GLY A 123 12.99 -4.34 8.93
C GLY A 123 13.82 -4.69 10.19
N ARG A 124 13.19 -5.16 11.27
CA ARG A 124 13.94 -5.74 12.40
C ARG A 124 14.54 -7.07 11.94
N PRO A 125 15.87 -7.29 12.05
CA PRO A 125 16.45 -8.58 11.72
C PRO A 125 15.79 -9.66 12.58
N ALA A 126 14.99 -10.51 11.95
CA ALA A 126 14.51 -11.74 12.55
C ALA A 126 15.75 -12.62 12.77
N GLY A 127 16.38 -12.50 13.93
CA GLY A 127 17.61 -13.26 14.24
C GLY A 127 18.84 -12.44 14.62
N THR A 128 18.74 -11.21 15.13
CA THR A 128 19.88 -10.58 15.86
C THR A 128 20.24 -11.30 17.17
N SER A 129 19.63 -12.45 17.44
CA SER A 129 20.10 -13.43 18.40
C SER A 129 20.45 -14.75 17.71
N ARG A 130 21.29 -14.74 16.67
CA ARG A 130 22.23 -15.86 16.54
C ARG A 130 23.12 -15.74 17.78
N THR A 131 22.77 -16.47 18.82
CA THR A 131 23.60 -16.61 20.01
C THR A 131 25.01 -16.93 19.54
N ASN A 132 25.97 -16.07 19.85
CA ASN A 132 27.36 -16.34 19.52
C ASN A 132 27.83 -17.49 20.42
N TRP A 133 27.81 -18.72 19.92
CA TRP A 133 28.15 -19.89 20.74
C TRP A 133 29.60 -19.87 21.22
N GLU A 134 30.53 -19.28 20.47
CA GLU A 134 31.92 -19.10 20.90
C GLU A 134 31.99 -18.18 22.13
N LEU A 135 31.24 -17.07 22.10
CA LEU A 135 31.12 -16.15 23.24
C LEU A 135 30.47 -16.83 24.45
N TRP A 136 29.46 -17.66 24.24
CA TRP A 136 28.85 -18.44 25.32
C TRP A 136 29.85 -19.43 25.94
N GLU A 137 30.60 -20.18 25.13
CA GLU A 137 31.59 -21.14 25.62
C GLU A 137 32.69 -20.45 26.43
N ALA A 138 33.16 -19.27 25.98
CA ALA A 138 34.12 -18.45 26.71
C ALA A 138 33.57 -17.98 28.07
N ILE A 139 32.35 -17.43 28.09
CA ILE A 139 31.70 -16.97 29.33
C ILE A 139 31.50 -18.13 30.32
N GLN A 140 31.04 -19.28 29.84
CA GLN A 140 30.80 -20.45 30.69
C GLN A 140 32.10 -21.02 31.25
N SER A 141 33.18 -21.03 30.45
CA SER A 141 34.50 -21.48 30.88
C SER A 141 35.08 -20.58 31.98
N MET A 142 35.03 -19.25 31.80
CA MET A 142 35.51 -18.31 32.81
C MET A 142 34.65 -18.34 34.08
N LYS A 143 33.33 -18.51 33.94
CA LYS A 143 32.43 -18.68 35.08
C LYS A 143 32.74 -19.97 35.87
N ALA A 144 33.01 -21.08 35.17
CA ALA A 144 33.41 -22.34 35.80
C ALA A 144 34.75 -22.23 36.52
N ALA A 145 35.67 -21.41 36.02
CA ALA A 145 36.93 -21.07 36.68
C ALA A 145 36.78 -20.08 37.87
N GLY A 146 35.56 -19.60 38.15
CA GLY A 146 35.26 -18.79 39.34
C GLY A 146 35.45 -17.27 39.17
N TYR A 147 35.68 -16.78 37.94
CA TYR A 147 35.83 -15.35 37.70
C TYR A 147 34.50 -14.60 37.91
N PRO A 148 34.52 -13.39 38.53
CA PRO A 148 33.31 -12.57 38.68
C PRO A 148 32.89 -11.98 37.33
N HIS A 149 31.60 -11.67 37.18
CA HIS A 149 31.03 -11.16 35.92
C HIS A 149 31.67 -9.86 35.42
N SER A 150 32.21 -9.02 36.30
CA SER A 150 32.93 -7.78 35.93
C SER A 150 34.22 -8.10 35.17
N THR A 151 35.02 -9.03 35.68
CA THR A 151 36.27 -9.45 35.05
C THR A 151 36.01 -10.15 33.72
N ILE A 152 34.98 -11.01 33.65
CA ILE A 152 34.58 -11.65 32.39
C ILE A 152 34.17 -10.61 31.32
N ALA A 153 33.47 -9.55 31.74
CA ALA A 153 33.05 -8.48 30.85
C ALA A 153 34.24 -7.67 30.31
N GLU A 154 35.20 -7.34 31.18
CA GLU A 154 36.45 -6.64 30.82
C GLU A 154 37.31 -7.48 29.88
N ASP A 155 37.57 -8.75 30.22
CA ASP A 155 38.45 -9.64 29.46
C ASP A 155 37.88 -9.98 28.07
N LEU A 156 36.56 -10.19 27.96
CA LEU A 156 35.90 -10.50 26.68
C LEU A 156 35.48 -9.24 25.93
N ASN A 157 35.76 -8.04 26.45
CA ASN A 157 35.36 -6.76 25.90
C ASN A 157 33.85 -6.69 25.56
N VAL A 158 33.01 -7.18 26.47
CA VAL A 158 31.55 -7.16 26.37
C VAL A 158 30.93 -6.51 27.59
N SER A 159 29.68 -6.05 27.48
CA SER A 159 28.99 -5.47 28.65
C SER A 159 28.65 -6.55 29.69
N ALA A 160 28.62 -6.17 30.97
CA ALA A 160 28.19 -7.06 32.06
C ALA A 160 26.75 -7.59 31.87
N SER A 161 25.88 -6.82 31.20
CA SER A 161 24.53 -7.26 30.84
C SER A 161 24.54 -8.35 29.76
N THR A 162 25.49 -8.31 28.82
CA THR A 162 25.76 -9.41 27.87
C THR A 162 26.19 -10.67 28.61
N VAL A 163 27.13 -10.58 29.57
CA VAL A 163 27.58 -11.74 30.36
C VAL A 163 26.41 -12.39 31.11
N SER A 164 25.58 -11.58 31.79
CA SER A 164 24.39 -12.06 32.51
C SER A 164 23.37 -12.74 31.56
N LYS A 165 23.19 -12.20 30.36
CA LYS A 165 22.29 -12.77 29.36
C LYS A 165 22.79 -14.13 28.87
N TYR A 166 24.07 -14.23 28.52
CA TYR A 166 24.68 -15.47 28.00
C TYR A 166 24.79 -16.56 29.06
N ALA A 167 25.08 -16.21 30.32
CA ALA A 167 25.16 -17.16 31.43
C ALA A 167 23.82 -17.85 31.78
N LYS A 168 22.69 -17.35 31.26
CA LYS A 168 21.34 -17.91 31.43
C LYS A 168 20.88 -18.79 30.25
N ILE A 169 21.65 -18.83 29.17
CA ILE A 169 21.33 -19.62 27.98
C ILE A 169 21.71 -21.08 28.26
N SER A 170 20.75 -22.01 28.12
CA SER A 170 21.03 -23.45 28.03
C SER A 170 21.31 -23.84 26.59
N LYS A 171 22.33 -24.68 26.39
CA LYS A 171 22.59 -25.34 25.11
C LYS A 171 21.58 -26.47 24.89
#